data_AF-A0A4Q6ANR9-F1
#
_entry.id   AF-A0A4Q6ANR9-F1
#
_cell.length_a   1.000
_cell.length_b   1.000
_cell.length_c   1.000
_cell.angle_alpha   90.00
_cell.angle_beta   90.00
_cell.angle_gamma   90.00
#
_symmetry.space_group_name_H-M   'P 1'
#
loop_
_entity.id
_entity.type
_entity.pdbx_description
1 polymer ?
#
loop_
_entity_poly.entity_id
_entity_poly.type
_entity_poly.pdbx_seq_one_letter_code
_entity_poly.pdbx_strand_id
1 'polypeptide(L)'
;MRILMLLSFFLLSDVVLAGISPICSIAGSNAKQSENLLTALTLFPTPAFLVLDTDGKAKFVPPSKAYADVLETSDKSIIINNVEELRFISQTLAHSNILLVLQGNSEWDADKSRKVLSVAKLLDIKVSMVWLGEKASPKALKDMVVESGGTNFNTRDLIQRVARACNEALAGK
;
A
#
# COMPACT_ATOMS: atom_id res chain seq x y z
N MET A 1 45.18 12.44 12.38
CA MET A 1 44.56 12.11 11.08
C MET A 1 43.78 10.79 11.17
N ARG A 2 42.65 10.76 11.91
CA ARG A 2 41.76 9.57 11.99
C ARG A 2 40.26 9.90 12.02
N ILE A 3 39.89 11.18 11.99
CA ILE A 3 38.50 11.65 12.10
C ILE A 3 37.88 11.99 10.73
N LEU A 4 38.67 12.01 9.65
CA LEU A 4 38.17 12.37 8.31
C LEU A 4 37.59 11.20 7.50
N MET A 5 37.69 9.95 7.97
CA MET A 5 37.27 8.75 7.21
C MET A 5 35.87 8.23 7.58
N LEU A 6 35.25 8.74 8.64
CA LEU A 6 33.91 8.33 9.09
C LEU A 6 32.78 9.21 8.54
N LEU A 7 33.11 10.39 7.99
CA LEU A 7 32.13 11.29 7.36
C LEU A 7 31.79 10.91 5.91
N SER A 8 32.64 10.12 5.24
CA SER A 8 32.39 9.66 3.88
C SER A 8 31.45 8.46 3.79
N PHE A 9 31.19 7.75 4.89
CA PHE A 9 30.23 6.64 4.91
C PHE A 9 28.78 7.08 5.15
N PHE A 10 28.57 8.23 5.81
CA PHE A 10 27.22 8.79 6.00
C PHE A 10 26.69 9.52 4.76
N LEU A 11 27.57 9.98 3.87
CA LEU A 11 27.18 10.64 2.60
C LEU A 11 26.75 9.67 1.49
N LEU A 12 26.89 8.35 1.70
CA LEU A 12 26.45 7.33 0.74
C LEU A 12 25.06 6.76 1.07
N SER A 13 24.49 7.10 2.23
CA SER A 13 23.13 6.71 2.61
C SER A 13 22.06 7.53 1.89
N ASP A 14 22.39 8.75 1.45
CA ASP A 14 21.45 9.65 0.73
C ASP A 14 21.30 9.30 -0.75
N VAL A 15 22.18 8.46 -1.31
CA VAL A 15 22.13 8.11 -2.74
C VAL A 15 21.11 7.00 -3.04
N VAL A 16 20.62 6.27 -2.03
CA VAL A 16 19.55 5.29 -2.24
C VAL A 16 18.18 5.95 -2.39
N LEU A 17 18.01 7.21 -1.95
CA LEU A 17 16.82 8.02 -2.26
C LEU A 17 16.94 8.82 -3.57
N ALA A 18 18.15 9.02 -4.10
CA ALA A 18 18.39 9.81 -5.31
C ALA A 18 18.04 9.08 -6.63
N GLY A 19 17.60 7.81 -6.56
CA GLY A 19 17.10 7.04 -7.71
C GLY A 19 15.59 7.14 -7.95
N ILE A 20 14.86 7.89 -7.12
CA ILE A 20 13.42 8.12 -7.29
C ILE A 20 13.28 9.43 -8.07
N SER A 21 12.99 9.33 -9.35
CA SER A 21 12.56 10.48 -10.16
C SER A 21 11.45 11.24 -9.41
N PRO A 22 11.39 12.58 -9.51
CA PRO A 22 10.69 13.37 -8.52
C PRO A 22 9.20 13.04 -8.54
N ILE A 23 8.66 12.75 -7.36
CA ILE A 23 7.23 12.72 -7.08
C ILE A 23 6.70 14.10 -7.53
N CYS A 24 6.00 14.14 -8.67
CA CYS A 24 5.48 15.33 -9.34
C CYS A 24 6.50 16.50 -9.50
N SER A 25 7.42 16.40 -10.47
CA SER A 25 8.38 17.47 -10.84
C SER A 25 7.77 18.67 -11.58
N ILE A 26 6.76 19.30 -10.99
CA ILE A 26 6.31 20.64 -11.37
C ILE A 26 6.14 21.42 -10.07
N ALA A 27 6.97 22.44 -9.87
CA ALA A 27 6.92 23.34 -8.72
C ALA A 27 5.49 23.87 -8.52
N GLY A 28 4.80 23.42 -7.46
CA GLY A 28 3.39 23.73 -7.22
C GLY A 28 2.74 22.80 -6.18
N SER A 29 1.52 23.15 -5.76
CA SER A 29 0.69 22.44 -4.77
C SER A 29 0.60 20.92 -4.98
N ASN A 30 0.80 20.44 -6.20
CA ASN A 30 0.60 19.04 -6.59
C ASN A 30 1.74 18.09 -6.18
N ALA A 31 2.99 18.57 -6.10
CA ALA A 31 4.09 17.80 -5.51
C ALA A 31 3.82 17.51 -4.02
N LYS A 32 3.34 18.53 -3.30
CA LYS A 32 2.94 18.41 -1.90
C LYS A 32 1.72 17.50 -1.74
N GLN A 33 0.76 17.54 -2.66
CA GLN A 33 -0.41 16.65 -2.63
C GLN A 33 -0.05 15.18 -2.83
N SER A 34 0.86 14.87 -3.77
CA SER A 34 1.30 13.50 -4.04
C SER A 34 2.17 12.93 -2.91
N GLU A 35 3.03 13.76 -2.32
CA GLU A 35 3.75 13.41 -1.09
C GLU A 35 2.77 13.13 0.07
N ASN A 36 1.81 14.04 0.32
CA ASN A 36 0.80 13.84 1.35
C ASN A 36 -0.03 12.56 1.14
N LEU A 37 -0.42 12.27 -0.10
CA LEU A 37 -1.14 11.05 -0.45
C LEU A 37 -0.29 9.80 -0.20
N LEU A 38 0.97 9.81 -0.61
CA LEU A 38 1.88 8.69 -0.37
C LEU A 38 2.13 8.49 1.13
N THR A 39 2.35 9.57 1.88
CA THR A 39 2.49 9.51 3.34
C THR A 39 1.23 8.93 3.97
N ALA A 40 0.05 9.39 3.56
CA ALA A 40 -1.22 8.87 4.07
C ALA A 40 -1.42 7.37 3.78
N LEU A 41 -1.11 6.92 2.56
CA LEU A 41 -1.23 5.51 2.15
C LEU A 41 -0.17 4.59 2.74
N THR A 42 0.89 5.14 3.34
CA THR A 42 1.94 4.38 4.02
C THR A 42 1.83 4.43 5.55
N LEU A 43 0.85 5.17 6.10
CA LEU A 43 0.55 5.14 7.53
C LEU A 43 0.13 3.72 7.96
N PHE A 44 0.80 3.22 9.00
CA PHE A 44 0.57 1.89 9.55
C PHE A 44 0.43 1.92 11.08
N PRO A 45 -0.57 1.25 11.68
CA PRO A 45 -1.72 0.62 11.01
C PRO A 45 -2.53 1.64 10.22
N THR A 46 -3.31 1.18 9.24
CA THR A 46 -4.12 2.08 8.42
C THR A 46 -5.16 2.76 9.33
N PRO A 47 -5.19 4.10 9.40
CA PRO A 47 -6.13 4.81 10.25
C PRO A 47 -7.56 4.70 9.71
N ALA A 48 -8.56 4.95 10.55
CA ALA A 48 -9.97 4.91 10.12
C ALA A 48 -10.31 5.92 9.02
N PHE A 49 -9.59 7.05 8.97
CA PHE A 49 -9.72 8.08 7.95
C PHE A 49 -8.35 8.65 7.60
N LEU A 50 -8.12 8.93 6.33
CA LEU A 50 -6.95 9.65 5.83
C LEU A 50 -7.25 11.13 5.73
N VAL A 51 -6.28 11.96 6.10
CA VAL A 51 -6.36 13.41 5.96
C VAL A 51 -5.49 13.83 4.79
N LEU A 52 -6.12 14.31 3.72
CA LEU A 52 -5.43 14.78 2.52
C LEU A 52 -5.58 16.30 2.42
N ASP A 53 -4.46 17.02 2.36
CA ASP A 53 -4.46 18.46 2.08
C ASP A 53 -4.57 18.67 0.57
N THR A 54 -5.69 19.26 0.14
CA THR A 54 -5.95 19.65 -1.26
C THR A 54 -6.24 21.14 -1.29
N ASP A 55 -5.39 21.89 -1.97
CA ASP A 55 -5.46 23.35 -2.14
C ASP A 55 -5.69 24.13 -0.83
N GLY A 56 -4.99 23.74 0.24
CA GLY A 56 -5.05 24.40 1.55
C GLY A 56 -6.26 24.01 2.39
N LYS A 57 -7.01 22.98 2.00
CA LYS A 57 -8.11 22.40 2.77
C LYS A 57 -7.84 20.94 3.09
N ALA A 58 -7.95 20.60 4.37
CA ALA A 58 -7.92 19.22 4.83
C ALA A 58 -9.23 18.51 4.46
N LYS A 59 -9.12 17.40 3.73
CA LYS A 59 -10.22 16.52 3.36
C LYS A 59 -10.04 15.15 4.03
N PHE A 60 -11.08 14.69 4.70
CA PHE A 60 -11.13 13.34 5.26
C PHE A 60 -11.61 12.36 4.19
N VAL A 61 -10.83 11.32 3.93
CA VAL A 61 -11.13 10.32 2.91
C VAL A 61 -11.08 8.92 3.55
N PRO A 62 -12.08 8.06 3.31
CA PRO A 62 -11.99 6.66 3.70
C PRO A 62 -10.77 5.99 3.05
N PRO A 63 -9.96 5.23 3.79
CA PRO A 63 -8.74 4.68 3.20
C PRO A 63 -9.03 3.70 2.06
N SER A 64 -10.16 2.97 2.10
CA SER A 64 -10.57 2.07 1.00
C SER A 64 -10.74 2.82 -0.32
N LYS A 65 -11.31 4.03 -0.26
CA LYS A 65 -11.45 4.91 -1.41
C LYS A 65 -10.10 5.43 -1.90
N ALA A 66 -9.24 5.88 -0.99
CA ALA A 66 -7.91 6.38 -1.37
C ALA A 66 -7.05 5.30 -2.03
N TYR A 67 -7.11 4.05 -1.55
CA TYR A 67 -6.46 2.92 -2.23
C TYR A 67 -7.15 2.56 -3.55
N ALA A 68 -8.47 2.63 -3.65
CA ALA A 68 -9.18 2.38 -4.91
C ALA A 68 -8.77 3.38 -6.01
N ASP A 69 -8.70 4.67 -5.65
CA ASP A 69 -8.33 5.76 -6.56
C ASP A 69 -6.90 5.60 -7.12
N VAL A 70 -5.99 4.95 -6.39
CA VAL A 70 -4.58 4.77 -6.79
C VAL A 70 -4.29 3.38 -7.37
N LEU A 71 -4.86 2.34 -6.77
CA LEU A 71 -4.54 0.94 -7.07
C LEU A 71 -5.58 0.26 -7.97
N GLU A 72 -6.63 0.99 -8.39
CA GLU A 72 -7.74 0.45 -9.19
C GLU A 72 -8.41 -0.76 -8.50
N THR A 73 -8.42 -0.73 -7.16
CA THR A 73 -9.08 -1.73 -6.31
C THR A 73 -10.53 -1.32 -6.03
N SER A 74 -11.31 -2.18 -5.37
CA SER A 74 -12.68 -1.82 -5.00
C SER A 74 -12.70 -0.79 -3.87
N ASP A 75 -13.48 0.29 -4.04
CA ASP A 75 -13.72 1.34 -3.04
C ASP A 75 -14.45 0.85 -1.76
N LYS A 76 -15.06 -0.33 -1.84
CA LYS A 76 -15.72 -1.04 -0.73
C LYS A 76 -14.85 -2.12 -0.09
N SER A 77 -13.55 -2.17 -0.43
CA SER A 77 -12.66 -3.16 0.15
C SER A 77 -12.51 -2.93 1.66
N ILE A 78 -12.58 -4.02 2.42
CA ILE A 78 -12.30 -3.99 3.86
C ILE A 78 -10.79 -4.06 4.04
N ILE A 79 -10.25 -3.10 4.78
CA ILE A 79 -8.82 -3.00 5.03
C ILE A 79 -8.49 -3.81 6.27
N ILE A 80 -7.50 -4.69 6.11
CA ILE A 80 -6.98 -5.52 7.19
C ILE A 80 -5.48 -5.26 7.30
N ASN A 81 -5.03 -4.90 8.49
CA ASN A 81 -3.62 -4.63 8.77
C ASN A 81 -2.86 -5.82 9.37
N ASN A 82 -3.56 -6.88 9.74
CA ASN A 82 -2.98 -8.09 10.31
C ASN A 82 -3.53 -9.35 9.64
N VAL A 83 -2.64 -10.19 9.13
CA VAL A 83 -2.98 -11.47 8.48
C VAL A 83 -3.74 -12.43 9.39
N GLU A 84 -3.60 -12.33 10.72
CA GLU A 84 -4.34 -13.17 11.66
C GLU A 84 -5.86 -12.93 11.61
N GLU A 85 -6.28 -11.72 11.24
CA GLU A 85 -7.70 -11.37 11.14
C GLU A 85 -8.40 -12.11 9.98
N LEU A 86 -7.64 -12.62 9.00
CA LEU A 86 -8.16 -13.43 7.92
C LEU A 86 -8.80 -14.74 8.42
N ARG A 87 -8.51 -15.17 9.65
CA ARG A 87 -9.20 -16.32 10.27
C ARG A 87 -10.69 -16.08 10.50
N PHE A 88 -11.12 -14.81 10.54
CA PHE A 88 -12.50 -14.43 10.79
C PHE A 88 -13.32 -14.20 9.52
N ILE A 89 -12.73 -14.32 8.32
CA ILE A 89 -13.41 -14.03 7.03
C ILE A 89 -14.76 -14.73 6.91
N SER A 90 -14.86 -15.97 7.40
CA SER A 90 -16.09 -16.77 7.35
C SER A 90 -17.25 -16.17 8.16
N GLN A 91 -16.97 -15.28 9.12
CA GLN A 91 -17.95 -14.71 10.05
C GLN A 91 -18.34 -13.27 9.71
N THR A 92 -17.55 -12.56 8.89
CA THR A 92 -17.65 -11.10 8.76
C THR A 92 -17.84 -10.56 7.35
N LEU A 93 -17.68 -11.35 6.28
CA LEU A 93 -17.36 -10.78 4.97
C LEU A 93 -18.14 -11.33 3.77
N ALA A 94 -19.45 -11.53 3.87
CA ALA A 94 -20.23 -11.83 2.67
C ALA A 94 -20.16 -10.67 1.64
N HIS A 95 -19.57 -10.94 0.48
CA HIS A 95 -19.59 -10.10 -0.74
C HIS A 95 -18.74 -8.82 -0.70
N SER A 96 -17.76 -8.75 0.20
CA SER A 96 -16.80 -7.63 0.24
C SER A 96 -15.40 -8.10 -0.13
N ASN A 97 -14.71 -7.36 -0.99
CA ASN A 97 -13.29 -7.60 -1.28
C ASN A 97 -12.42 -7.23 -0.06
N ILE A 98 -11.26 -7.84 0.05
CA ILE A 98 -10.31 -7.58 1.13
C ILE A 98 -9.07 -6.91 0.56
N LEU A 99 -8.60 -5.86 1.23
CA LEU A 99 -7.30 -5.24 0.98
C LEU A 99 -6.41 -5.41 2.22
N LEU A 100 -5.42 -6.28 2.10
CA LEU A 100 -4.39 -6.46 3.13
C LEU A 100 -3.36 -5.34 3.01
N VAL A 101 -3.10 -4.59 4.08
CA VAL A 101 -2.03 -3.58 4.12
C VAL A 101 -1.04 -3.99 5.20
N LEU A 102 0.14 -4.47 4.80
CA LEU A 102 1.09 -5.18 5.69
C LEU A 102 2.50 -4.58 5.62
N GLN A 103 3.16 -4.35 6.77
CA GLN A 103 4.51 -3.78 6.85
C GLN A 103 5.63 -4.83 7.12
N GLY A 104 5.27 -6.09 7.37
CA GLY A 104 6.23 -7.17 7.62
C GLY A 104 5.73 -8.24 8.58
N ASN A 105 6.61 -9.16 8.99
CA ASN A 105 6.42 -10.14 10.08
C ASN A 105 5.17 -11.02 10.02
N SER A 106 4.66 -11.34 8.83
CA SER A 106 3.63 -12.38 8.73
C SER A 106 4.33 -13.74 8.83
N GLU A 107 4.19 -14.44 9.96
CA GLU A 107 4.41 -15.89 10.05
C GLU A 107 3.35 -16.62 9.20
N TRP A 108 3.41 -16.40 7.90
CA TRP A 108 2.44 -16.86 6.93
C TRP A 108 3.00 -18.06 6.19
N ASP A 109 2.32 -19.18 6.34
CA ASP A 109 2.69 -20.46 5.76
C ASP A 109 1.65 -20.93 4.73
N ALA A 110 1.97 -22.01 4.04
CA ALA A 110 1.10 -22.59 3.02
C ALA A 110 -0.20 -23.19 3.60
N ASP A 111 -0.21 -23.61 4.86
CA ASP A 111 -1.39 -24.20 5.50
C ASP A 111 -2.44 -23.12 5.81
N LYS A 112 -1.98 -21.97 6.30
CA LYS A 112 -2.81 -20.76 6.49
C LYS A 112 -3.35 -20.26 5.16
N SER A 113 -2.50 -20.18 4.11
CA SER A 113 -2.94 -19.84 2.75
C SER A 113 -4.09 -20.71 2.27
N ARG A 114 -3.97 -22.04 2.38
CA ARG A 114 -5.00 -22.97 1.90
C ARG A 114 -6.34 -22.79 2.59
N LYS A 115 -6.35 -22.58 3.91
CA LYS A 115 -7.58 -22.35 4.68
C LYS A 115 -8.28 -21.07 4.24
N VAL A 116 -7.54 -19.96 4.19
CA VAL A 116 -8.09 -18.66 3.79
C VAL A 116 -8.56 -18.68 2.34
N LEU A 117 -7.78 -19.26 1.44
CA LEU A 117 -8.15 -19.38 0.03
C LEU A 117 -9.41 -20.20 -0.18
N SER A 118 -9.58 -21.29 0.57
CA SER A 118 -10.79 -22.12 0.48
C SER A 118 -12.04 -21.34 0.85
N VAL A 119 -11.98 -20.54 1.92
CA VAL A 119 -13.08 -19.67 2.33
C VAL A 119 -13.31 -18.54 1.34
N ALA A 120 -12.23 -17.90 0.86
CA ALA A 120 -12.31 -16.82 -0.11
C ALA A 120 -12.98 -17.27 -1.42
N LYS A 121 -12.61 -18.45 -1.94
CA LYS A 121 -13.25 -19.04 -3.13
C LYS A 121 -14.71 -19.43 -2.89
N LEU A 122 -15.04 -19.97 -1.72
CA LEU A 122 -16.41 -20.35 -1.37
C LEU A 122 -17.34 -19.12 -1.31
N LEU A 123 -16.82 -17.97 -0.87
CA LEU A 123 -17.58 -16.74 -0.67
C LEU A 123 -17.40 -15.71 -1.80
N ASP A 124 -16.69 -16.06 -2.87
CA ASP A 124 -16.32 -15.17 -3.98
C ASP A 124 -15.66 -13.86 -3.54
N ILE A 125 -14.73 -13.96 -2.58
CA ILE A 125 -13.99 -12.82 -2.02
C ILE A 125 -12.62 -12.74 -2.70
N LYS A 126 -12.33 -11.59 -3.31
CA LYS A 126 -10.97 -11.29 -3.79
C LYS A 126 -10.14 -10.71 -2.66
N VAL A 127 -8.93 -11.22 -2.49
CA VAL A 127 -7.97 -10.73 -1.50
C VAL A 127 -6.82 -10.06 -2.24
N SER A 128 -6.75 -8.74 -2.21
CA SER A 128 -5.61 -7.96 -2.70
C SER A 128 -4.69 -7.60 -1.55
N MET A 129 -3.42 -7.28 -1.85
CA MET A 129 -2.43 -6.94 -0.83
C MET A 129 -1.57 -5.74 -1.26
N VAL A 130 -1.34 -4.83 -0.33
CA VAL A 130 -0.30 -3.79 -0.34
C VAL A 130 0.76 -4.17 0.68
N TRP A 131 1.96 -4.48 0.19
CA TRP A 131 3.11 -4.79 1.01
C TRP A 131 4.00 -3.56 1.16
N LEU A 132 4.00 -2.99 2.36
CA LEU A 132 4.77 -1.80 2.76
C LEU A 132 6.15 -2.15 3.32
N GLY A 133 6.43 -3.43 3.58
CA GLY A 133 7.68 -3.87 4.20
C GLY A 133 8.89 -3.84 3.26
N GLU A 134 10.07 -3.57 3.83
CA GLU A 134 11.34 -3.55 3.08
C GLU A 134 11.77 -4.94 2.59
N LYS A 135 11.44 -5.99 3.35
CA LYS A 135 11.72 -7.38 2.98
C LYS A 135 10.69 -7.87 1.96
N ALA A 136 11.07 -8.87 1.16
CA ALA A 136 10.10 -9.52 0.28
C ALA A 136 8.97 -10.17 1.09
N SER A 137 7.73 -9.98 0.66
CA SER A 137 6.58 -10.69 1.24
C SER A 137 6.71 -12.21 1.04
N PRO A 138 6.18 -13.03 1.97
CA PRO A 138 6.21 -14.48 1.84
C PRO A 138 5.57 -14.97 0.54
N LYS A 139 6.20 -15.96 -0.10
CA LYS A 139 5.71 -16.54 -1.36
C LYS A 139 4.29 -17.11 -1.22
N ALA A 140 4.05 -17.89 -0.17
CA ALA A 140 2.73 -18.49 0.10
C ALA A 140 1.61 -17.44 0.21
N LEU A 141 1.92 -16.25 0.74
CA LEU A 141 0.96 -15.14 0.85
C LEU A 141 0.65 -14.53 -0.52
N LYS A 142 1.70 -14.27 -1.33
CA LYS A 142 1.56 -13.78 -2.71
C LYS A 142 0.74 -14.73 -3.57
N ASP A 143 1.05 -16.02 -3.50
CA ASP A 143 0.37 -17.06 -4.27
C ASP A 143 -1.12 -17.11 -3.88
N MET A 144 -1.44 -17.04 -2.59
CA MET A 144 -2.83 -16.98 -2.11
C MET A 144 -3.59 -15.77 -2.67
N VAL A 145 -2.98 -14.57 -2.66
CA VAL A 145 -3.58 -13.35 -3.23
C VAL A 145 -3.92 -13.55 -4.71
N VAL A 146 -2.97 -14.06 -5.50
CA VAL A 146 -3.19 -14.32 -6.93
C VAL A 146 -4.29 -15.36 -7.14
N GLU A 147 -4.26 -16.46 -6.39
CA GLU A 147 -5.25 -17.53 -6.49
C GLU A 147 -6.65 -17.12 -6.05
N SER A 148 -6.78 -16.07 -5.22
CA SER A 148 -8.07 -15.46 -4.86
C SER A 148 -8.61 -14.52 -5.95
N GLY A 149 -7.85 -14.28 -7.03
CA GLY A 149 -8.18 -13.30 -8.07
C GLY A 149 -7.91 -11.85 -7.67
N GLY A 150 -7.16 -11.63 -6.59
CA GLY A 150 -6.70 -10.30 -6.16
C GLY A 150 -5.37 -9.90 -6.79
N THR A 151 -4.84 -8.75 -6.38
CA THR A 151 -3.59 -8.20 -6.90
C THR A 151 -2.61 -7.91 -5.77
N ASN A 152 -1.33 -8.16 -6.03
CA ASN A 152 -0.24 -7.84 -5.12
C ASN A 152 0.41 -6.52 -5.56
N PHE A 153 0.49 -5.58 -4.63
CA PHE A 153 1.19 -4.31 -4.78
C PHE A 153 2.32 -4.26 -3.75
N ASN A 154 3.47 -3.74 -4.15
CA ASN A 154 4.55 -3.38 -3.23
C ASN A 154 4.66 -1.86 -3.10
N THR A 155 5.48 -1.38 -2.16
CA THR A 155 5.72 0.06 -1.95
C THR A 155 6.17 0.79 -3.22
N ARG A 156 6.98 0.16 -4.08
CA ARG A 156 7.42 0.76 -5.35
C ARG A 156 6.24 0.91 -6.32
N ASP A 157 5.34 -0.08 -6.40
CA ASP A 157 4.13 0.00 -7.24
C ASP A 157 3.22 1.14 -6.75
N LEU A 158 3.11 1.30 -5.42
CA LEU A 158 2.34 2.39 -4.81
C LEU A 158 2.91 3.76 -5.19
N ILE A 159 4.23 3.95 -5.07
CA ILE A 159 4.91 5.21 -5.45
C ILE A 159 4.63 5.54 -6.93
N GLN A 160 4.79 4.56 -7.82
CA GLN A 160 4.57 4.75 -9.26
C GLN A 160 3.10 5.12 -9.57
N ARG A 161 2.16 4.45 -8.91
CA ARG A 161 0.72 4.70 -9.12
C ARG A 161 0.27 6.03 -8.54
N VAL A 162 0.80 6.46 -7.39
CA VAL A 162 0.56 7.80 -6.85
C VAL A 162 1.09 8.88 -7.80
N ALA A 163 2.30 8.68 -8.34
CA ALA A 163 2.86 9.60 -9.33
C ALA A 163 2.00 9.68 -10.60
N ARG A 164 1.48 8.54 -11.07
CA ARG A 164 0.54 8.49 -12.20
C ARG A 164 -0.76 9.23 -11.91
N ALA A 165 -1.40 8.96 -10.77
CA ALA A 165 -2.63 9.62 -10.36
C ALA A 165 -2.44 11.16 -10.24
N CYS A 166 -1.28 11.62 -9.75
CA CYS A 166 -0.91 13.04 -9.73
C CYS A 166 -0.86 13.63 -11.15
N ASN A 167 -0.23 12.92 -12.09
CA ASN A 167 -0.11 13.36 -13.49
C ASN A 167 -1.45 13.37 -14.24
N GLU A 168 -2.33 12.40 -13.97
CA GLU A 168 -3.67 12.35 -14.57
C GLU A 168 -4.55 13.49 -14.06
N ALA A 169 -4.51 13.78 -12.75
CA ALA A 169 -5.18 14.94 -12.16
C ALA A 169 -4.68 16.27 -12.75
N LEU A 170 -3.37 16.40 -12.96
CA LEU A 170 -2.75 17.55 -13.64
C LEU A 170 -3.23 17.72 -15.09
N ALA A 171 -3.48 16.62 -15.78
CA ALA A 171 -3.96 16.62 -17.16
C ALA A 171 -5.48 16.93 -17.28
N GLY A 172 -6.17 17.13 -16.15
CA GLY A 172 -7.61 17.39 -16.11
C GLY A 172 -8.46 16.21 -16.58
N LYS A 173 -7.96 14.98 -16.39
CA LYS A 173 -8.61 13.73 -16.78
C LYS A 173 -9.20 13.00 -15.58
#